data_AF-A0A3S1B155-F1
#
_entry.id   AF-A0A3S1B155-F1
#
_cell.length_a   1.000
_cell.length_b   1.000
_cell.length_c   1.000
_cell.angle_alpha   90.00
_cell.angle_beta   90.00
_cell.angle_gamma   90.00
#
_symmetry.space_group_name_H-M   'P 1'
#
loop_
_entity.id
_entity.type
_entity.pdbx_description
1 polymer ?
#
loop_
_entity_poly.entity_id
_entity_poly.type
_entity_poly.pdbx_seq_one_letter_code
_entity_poly.pdbx_strand_id
1 'polypeptide(L)'
;MQYLTGSIEIITKINELTSAKILWVDTEIADWYTEKPRLSIIQVLTKANDAASQSVYIFDVLDKHDLISYFINQIMINPQIEKVCHNASFDLKYLGSIDAQNITCTLKKARRISKEVLQVSNLQLKTLATELCNFSDVDKEEQGSDWGRRPLTQKQLKYAAMDTVYLAAVHQRLLAFSKANVLTPVIEVAPSSTQPVEKPKSLTPNKLRLAFECPRLLYLNHHFGGSTLFLQTEDVIDISQFHNLVDELINLLLNKPDFIELFRPSASELVVEQIAHNIQQLYYNRIFYAYLQKATSKDSKLAQPLLKVWEGLKKLIISFAELLIINRNYCDAENVISETFIVEDRKLEHYFNLPDNSQLRVLGRYDYLVFNFDLNRLCLIEFKAYQPVDLSAQLAQVAVYSYMLSQNKKAPVDSVVYCILPFKEYYYSWEQLEHIAHELIPRKLEQMQQWLTWRAPLPNPPPATIQPHLCQICPQQQKCQSYFGGSS
;
A
#
# COMPACT_ATOMS: atom_id res chain seq x y z
N MET A 1 -27.71 -21.39 -7.14
CA MET A 1 -26.30 -21.47 -7.56
C MET A 1 -26.27 -22.31 -8.81
N GLN A 2 -25.70 -21.78 -9.89
CA GLN A 2 -25.53 -22.50 -11.15
C GLN A 2 -24.04 -22.58 -11.46
N TYR A 3 -23.52 -23.80 -11.56
CA TYR A 3 -22.14 -24.06 -11.96
C TYR A 3 -22.11 -24.38 -13.45
N LEU A 4 -21.53 -23.47 -14.23
CA LEU A 4 -21.49 -23.55 -15.69
C LEU A 4 -20.08 -23.92 -16.14
N THR A 5 -19.99 -24.98 -16.94
CA THR A 5 -18.70 -25.49 -17.45
C THR A 5 -18.57 -25.37 -18.96
N GLY A 6 -19.69 -25.33 -19.70
CA GLY A 6 -19.71 -25.19 -21.16
C GLY A 6 -19.50 -23.75 -21.61
N SER A 7 -18.64 -23.54 -22.61
CA SER A 7 -18.32 -22.20 -23.14
C SER A 7 -19.54 -21.44 -23.64
N ILE A 8 -20.48 -22.12 -24.33
CA ILE A 8 -21.71 -21.50 -24.85
C ILE A 8 -22.59 -21.01 -23.70
N GLU A 9 -22.82 -21.86 -22.70
CA GLU A 9 -23.64 -21.52 -21.52
C GLU A 9 -23.05 -20.34 -20.74
N ILE A 10 -21.73 -20.33 -20.56
CA ILE A 10 -21.00 -19.24 -19.90
C ILE A 10 -21.16 -17.94 -20.72
N ILE A 11 -20.93 -17.96 -22.03
CA ILE A 11 -21.06 -16.77 -22.89
C ILE A 11 -22.50 -16.23 -22.87
N THR A 12 -23.49 -17.11 -23.03
CA THR A 12 -24.91 -16.72 -22.96
C THR A 12 -25.23 -16.07 -21.63
N LYS A 13 -24.76 -16.66 -20.52
CA LYS A 13 -24.99 -16.09 -19.20
C LYS A 13 -24.30 -14.74 -19.04
N ILE A 14 -23.05 -14.59 -19.47
CA ILE A 14 -22.33 -13.31 -19.43
C ILE A 14 -23.10 -12.22 -20.17
N ASN A 15 -23.67 -12.53 -21.34
CA ASN A 15 -24.48 -11.58 -22.08
C ASN A 15 -25.73 -11.13 -21.31
N GLU A 16 -26.44 -12.06 -20.66
CA GLU A 16 -27.59 -11.70 -19.81
C GLU A 16 -27.17 -10.76 -18.65
N LEU A 17 -25.99 -11.01 -18.07
CA LEU A 17 -25.46 -10.22 -16.95
C LEU A 17 -25.09 -8.79 -17.34
N THR A 18 -24.91 -8.47 -18.63
CA THR A 18 -24.60 -7.10 -19.08
C THR A 18 -25.71 -6.08 -18.75
N SER A 19 -26.93 -6.57 -18.53
CA SER A 19 -28.10 -5.76 -18.14
C SER A 19 -28.17 -5.45 -16.64
N ALA A 20 -27.32 -6.09 -15.82
CA ALA A 20 -27.32 -5.89 -14.38
C ALA A 20 -26.74 -4.51 -14.03
N LYS A 21 -27.32 -3.86 -13.01
CA LYS A 21 -26.77 -2.60 -12.47
C LYS A 21 -25.59 -2.81 -11.53
N ILE A 22 -25.58 -3.95 -10.84
CA ILE A 22 -24.60 -4.30 -9.83
C ILE A 22 -24.36 -5.81 -9.86
N LEU A 23 -23.11 -6.20 -9.74
CA LEU A 23 -22.67 -7.59 -9.64
C LEU A 23 -21.66 -7.70 -8.49
N TRP A 24 -21.81 -8.73 -7.66
CA TRP A 24 -20.80 -9.08 -6.66
C TRP A 24 -19.95 -10.20 -7.23
N VAL A 25 -18.65 -9.92 -7.37
CA VAL A 25 -17.70 -10.76 -8.11
C VAL A 25 -16.57 -11.19 -7.19
N ASP A 26 -16.24 -12.47 -7.25
CA ASP A 26 -15.08 -13.06 -6.59
C ASP A 26 -14.36 -14.01 -7.56
N THR A 27 -13.15 -14.46 -7.19
CA THR A 27 -12.37 -15.41 -7.98
C THR A 27 -11.67 -16.47 -7.14
N GLU A 28 -11.43 -17.65 -7.72
CA GLU A 28 -10.50 -18.64 -7.13
C GLU A 28 -9.38 -18.98 -8.11
N ILE A 29 -8.21 -19.21 -7.55
CA ILE A 29 -6.96 -19.36 -8.29
C ILE A 29 -6.41 -20.77 -8.10
N ALA A 30 -6.24 -21.51 -9.19
CA ALA A 30 -5.52 -22.77 -9.20
C ALA A 30 -4.00 -22.53 -9.16
N ASP A 31 -3.29 -23.49 -8.56
CA ASP A 31 -1.82 -23.50 -8.48
C ASP A 31 -1.23 -22.21 -7.88
N TRP A 32 -1.90 -21.64 -6.87
CA TRP A 32 -1.55 -20.36 -6.25
C TRP A 32 -0.08 -20.24 -5.81
N TYR A 33 0.54 -21.36 -5.42
CA TYR A 33 1.94 -21.42 -4.98
C TYR A 33 2.95 -21.50 -6.13
N THR A 34 2.49 -21.64 -7.37
CA THR A 34 3.34 -21.79 -8.56
C THR A 34 3.62 -20.45 -9.23
N GLU A 35 4.55 -20.43 -10.18
CA GLU A 35 4.93 -19.22 -10.91
C GLU A 35 3.88 -18.75 -11.92
N LYS A 36 2.92 -19.60 -12.26
CA LYS A 36 1.85 -19.33 -13.22
C LYS A 36 0.49 -19.67 -12.60
N PRO A 37 0.03 -18.92 -11.58
CA PRO A 37 -1.30 -19.11 -11.02
C PRO A 37 -2.35 -18.94 -12.13
N ARG A 38 -3.35 -19.81 -12.13
CA ARG A 38 -4.38 -19.86 -13.19
C ARG A 38 -5.72 -19.51 -12.60
N LEU A 39 -6.44 -18.57 -13.23
CA LEU A 39 -7.81 -18.26 -12.82
C LEU A 39 -8.68 -19.51 -13.05
N SER A 40 -9.24 -20.06 -11.97
CA SER A 40 -9.97 -21.33 -12.01
C SER A 40 -11.46 -21.11 -12.20
N ILE A 41 -12.05 -20.29 -11.35
CA ILE A 41 -13.47 -19.94 -11.43
C ILE A 41 -13.68 -18.45 -11.20
N ILE A 42 -14.77 -17.94 -11.78
CA ILE A 42 -15.32 -16.60 -11.51
C ILE A 42 -16.70 -16.79 -10.91
N GLN A 43 -16.94 -16.21 -9.73
CA GLN A 43 -18.23 -16.24 -9.07
C GLN A 43 -18.93 -14.90 -9.27
N VAL A 44 -20.23 -14.94 -9.58
CA VAL A 44 -21.05 -13.74 -9.76
C VAL A 44 -22.39 -13.91 -9.09
N LEU A 45 -22.69 -13.04 -8.12
CA LEU A 45 -24.04 -12.87 -7.59
C LEU A 45 -24.74 -11.69 -8.25
N THR A 46 -26.00 -11.88 -8.60
CA THR A 46 -26.82 -10.89 -9.32
C THR A 46 -27.87 -10.20 -8.46
N LYS A 47 -28.17 -10.72 -7.27
CA LYS A 47 -29.19 -10.19 -6.35
C LYS A 47 -28.68 -10.24 -4.91
N ALA A 48 -28.64 -9.10 -4.23
CA ALA A 48 -28.07 -8.98 -2.89
C ALA A 48 -28.82 -9.77 -1.81
N ASN A 49 -30.15 -9.88 -1.91
CA ASN A 49 -31.00 -10.47 -0.87
C ASN A 49 -31.16 -11.99 -1.02
N ASP A 50 -30.21 -12.66 -1.66
CA ASP A 50 -30.29 -14.09 -1.95
C ASP A 50 -29.49 -14.90 -0.93
N ALA A 51 -30.08 -15.07 0.26
CA ALA A 51 -29.49 -15.88 1.33
C ALA A 51 -29.37 -17.37 0.96
N ALA A 52 -30.07 -17.84 -0.07
CA ALA A 52 -30.07 -19.24 -0.53
C ALA A 52 -29.13 -19.47 -1.73
N SER A 53 -28.30 -18.49 -2.08
CA SER A 53 -27.35 -18.54 -3.20
C SER A 53 -28.00 -18.86 -4.55
N GLN A 54 -29.31 -18.66 -4.73
CA GLN A 54 -30.04 -19.10 -5.94
C GLN A 54 -29.60 -18.35 -7.20
N SER A 55 -29.22 -17.08 -7.05
CA SER A 55 -28.83 -16.11 -8.07
C SER A 55 -27.32 -15.98 -8.23
N VAL A 56 -26.57 -16.95 -7.68
CA VAL A 56 -25.12 -17.09 -7.85
C VAL A 56 -24.83 -17.94 -9.09
N TYR A 57 -23.92 -17.44 -9.92
CA TYR A 57 -23.34 -18.16 -11.06
C TYR A 57 -21.86 -18.40 -10.78
N ILE A 58 -21.39 -19.61 -11.05
CA ILE A 58 -19.98 -20.00 -10.97
C ILE A 58 -19.55 -20.39 -12.38
N PHE A 59 -18.66 -19.63 -12.97
CA PHE A 59 -18.11 -19.90 -14.30
C PHE A 59 -16.80 -20.66 -14.17
N ASP A 60 -16.74 -21.86 -14.75
CA ASP A 60 -15.52 -22.62 -14.85
C ASP A 60 -14.65 -22.14 -16.01
N VAL A 61 -13.59 -21.39 -15.67
CA VAL A 61 -12.72 -20.72 -16.63
C VAL A 61 -11.28 -21.27 -16.64
N LEU A 62 -11.03 -22.35 -15.90
CA LEU A 62 -9.71 -22.98 -15.85
C LEU A 62 -9.24 -23.35 -17.26
N ASP A 63 -8.08 -22.81 -17.64
CA ASP A 63 -7.46 -22.94 -18.97
C ASP A 63 -8.31 -22.42 -20.15
N LYS A 64 -9.35 -21.61 -19.89
CA LYS A 64 -10.26 -21.03 -20.89
C LYS A 64 -10.05 -19.52 -21.02
N HIS A 65 -8.87 -19.11 -21.50
CA HIS A 65 -8.46 -17.70 -21.62
C HIS A 65 -9.44 -16.84 -22.44
N ASP A 66 -10.09 -17.41 -23.45
CA ASP A 66 -11.08 -16.70 -24.26
C ASP A 66 -12.33 -16.32 -23.45
N LEU A 67 -12.78 -17.18 -22.53
CA LEU A 67 -13.91 -16.88 -21.65
C LEU A 67 -13.57 -15.82 -20.61
N ILE A 68 -12.34 -15.82 -20.10
CA ILE A 68 -11.85 -14.77 -19.19
C ILE A 68 -11.84 -13.43 -19.93
N SER A 69 -11.25 -13.40 -21.13
CA SER A 69 -11.20 -12.20 -21.97
C SER A 69 -12.59 -11.69 -22.32
N TYR A 70 -13.52 -12.60 -22.62
CA TYR A 70 -14.91 -12.26 -22.89
C TYR A 70 -15.61 -11.66 -21.66
N PHE A 71 -15.44 -12.25 -20.48
CA PHE A 71 -15.98 -11.72 -19.23
C PHE A 71 -15.45 -10.30 -18.95
N ILE A 72 -14.15 -10.08 -19.15
CA ILE A 72 -13.53 -8.76 -18.97
C ILE A 72 -14.19 -7.73 -19.91
N ASN A 73 -14.28 -8.06 -21.20
CA ASN A 73 -14.78 -7.16 -22.24
C ASN A 73 -16.27 -6.80 -22.05
N GLN A 74 -17.09 -7.75 -21.58
CA GLN A 74 -18.52 -7.53 -21.43
C GLN A 74 -18.89 -6.92 -20.06
N ILE A 75 -18.20 -7.32 -18.99
CA ILE A 75 -18.60 -6.99 -17.61
C ILE A 75 -17.62 -6.02 -16.94
N MET A 76 -16.33 -6.34 -16.94
CA MET A 76 -15.35 -5.59 -16.15
C MET A 76 -15.13 -4.18 -16.69
N ILE A 77 -15.04 -4.03 -18.02
CA ILE A 77 -14.85 -2.73 -18.69
C ILE A 77 -16.13 -1.88 -18.67
N ASN A 78 -17.31 -2.51 -18.59
CA ASN A 78 -18.59 -1.80 -18.68
C ASN A 78 -18.84 -0.88 -17.46
N PRO A 79 -18.84 0.46 -17.62
CA PRO A 79 -19.00 1.38 -16.50
C PRO A 79 -20.43 1.41 -15.94
N GLN A 80 -21.42 0.94 -16.70
CA GLN A 80 -22.83 0.93 -16.28
C GLN A 80 -23.14 -0.15 -15.24
N ILE A 81 -22.23 -1.11 -15.06
CA ILE A 81 -22.32 -2.18 -14.08
C ILE A 81 -21.37 -1.85 -12.93
N GLU A 82 -21.88 -1.70 -11.72
CA GLU A 82 -21.03 -1.67 -10.53
C GLU A 82 -20.54 -3.09 -10.22
N LYS A 83 -19.21 -3.30 -10.16
CA LYS A 83 -18.65 -4.57 -9.70
C LYS A 83 -18.16 -4.41 -8.27
N VAL A 84 -18.73 -5.20 -7.38
CA VAL A 84 -18.37 -5.20 -5.96
C VAL A 84 -17.48 -6.41 -5.69
N CYS A 85 -16.29 -6.18 -5.12
CA CYS A 85 -15.32 -7.22 -4.77
C CYS A 85 -14.78 -6.99 -3.34
N HIS A 86 -14.35 -8.04 -2.66
CA HIS A 86 -13.56 -7.90 -1.43
C HIS A 86 -12.08 -7.94 -1.79
N ASN A 87 -11.26 -7.01 -1.29
CA ASN A 87 -9.84 -6.94 -1.68
C ASN A 87 -9.60 -6.87 -3.22
N ALA A 88 -10.51 -6.21 -3.96
CA ALA A 88 -10.55 -6.09 -5.42
C ALA A 88 -9.21 -6.02 -6.18
N SER A 89 -8.16 -5.41 -5.62
CA SER A 89 -6.83 -5.40 -6.23
C SER A 89 -6.25 -6.79 -6.50
N PHE A 90 -6.73 -7.82 -5.80
CA PHE A 90 -6.35 -9.21 -6.03
C PHE A 90 -7.02 -9.75 -7.30
N ASP A 91 -8.35 -9.76 -7.33
CA ASP A 91 -9.15 -10.31 -8.44
C ASP A 91 -8.88 -9.58 -9.75
N LEU A 92 -8.71 -8.26 -9.66
CA LEU A 92 -8.43 -7.41 -10.83
C LEU A 92 -7.13 -7.79 -11.55
N LYS A 93 -6.16 -8.44 -10.90
CA LYS A 93 -4.96 -8.95 -11.57
C LYS A 93 -5.31 -9.97 -12.66
N TYR A 94 -6.39 -10.71 -12.46
CA TYR A 94 -6.86 -11.75 -13.38
C TYR A 94 -8.05 -11.30 -14.24
N LEU A 95 -8.67 -10.17 -13.88
CA LEU A 95 -9.89 -9.64 -14.50
C LEU A 95 -9.67 -8.28 -15.21
N GLY A 96 -8.48 -8.05 -15.77
CA GLY A 96 -8.24 -6.92 -16.69
C GLY A 96 -7.79 -5.61 -16.03
N SER A 97 -7.41 -5.62 -14.75
CA SER A 97 -6.77 -4.56 -13.92
C SER A 97 -6.97 -3.11 -14.35
N ILE A 98 -6.29 -2.68 -15.42
CA ILE A 98 -6.24 -1.30 -15.91
C ILE A 98 -7.57 -0.89 -16.56
N ASP A 99 -8.26 -1.82 -17.22
CA ASP A 99 -9.44 -1.53 -18.03
C ASP A 99 -10.76 -1.66 -17.25
N ALA A 100 -10.71 -2.23 -16.04
CA ALA A 100 -11.88 -2.45 -15.21
C ALA A 100 -12.45 -1.13 -14.65
N GLN A 101 -13.73 -0.87 -14.90
CA GLN A 101 -14.41 0.38 -14.52
C GLN A 101 -15.47 0.16 -13.45
N ASN A 102 -15.87 1.20 -12.72
CA ASN A 102 -16.95 1.16 -11.72
C ASN A 102 -16.79 0.01 -10.69
N ILE A 103 -15.62 -0.03 -10.02
CA ILE A 103 -15.28 -1.04 -9.03
C ILE A 103 -15.49 -0.52 -7.61
N THR A 104 -16.32 -1.21 -6.84
CA THR A 104 -16.47 -1.01 -5.40
C THR A 104 -15.71 -2.09 -4.64
N CYS A 105 -14.78 -1.67 -3.77
CA CYS A 105 -14.03 -2.59 -2.93
C CYS A 105 -14.53 -2.54 -1.47
N THR A 106 -15.12 -3.63 -0.98
CA THR A 106 -15.67 -3.69 0.39
C THR A 106 -14.57 -3.59 1.44
N LEU A 107 -13.39 -4.16 1.21
CA LEU A 107 -12.23 -3.99 2.08
C LEU A 107 -11.80 -2.52 2.20
N LYS A 108 -11.78 -1.78 1.08
CA LYS A 108 -11.48 -0.32 1.11
C LYS A 108 -12.57 0.45 1.85
N LYS A 109 -13.86 0.11 1.65
CA LYS A 109 -14.97 0.73 2.40
C LYS A 109 -14.85 0.44 3.90
N ALA A 110 -14.61 -0.81 4.29
CA ALA A 110 -14.45 -1.20 5.70
C ALA A 110 -13.23 -0.52 6.35
N ARG A 111 -12.10 -0.42 5.63
CA ARG A 111 -10.92 0.33 6.09
C ARG A 111 -11.20 1.81 6.34
N ARG A 112 -12.08 2.44 5.54
CA ARG A 112 -12.48 3.84 5.74
C ARG A 112 -13.33 4.03 7.00
N ILE A 113 -14.13 3.04 7.37
CA ILE A 113 -14.94 3.07 8.59
C ILE A 113 -14.10 2.72 9.83
N SER A 114 -13.06 1.90 9.66
CA SER A 114 -12.21 1.27 10.69
C SER A 114 -12.86 0.04 11.34
N LYS A 115 -12.02 -0.92 11.75
CA LYS A 115 -12.49 -2.17 12.36
C LYS A 115 -13.04 -1.95 13.77
N GLU A 116 -12.55 -0.92 14.45
CA GLU A 116 -12.98 -0.51 15.79
C GLU A 116 -14.42 0.02 15.75
N VAL A 117 -14.74 0.88 14.77
CA VAL A 117 -16.11 1.38 14.58
C VAL A 117 -17.06 0.28 14.12
N LEU A 118 -16.57 -0.61 13.24
CA LEU A 118 -17.32 -1.79 12.81
C LEU A 118 -17.42 -2.87 13.91
N GLN A 119 -16.67 -2.73 15.01
CA GLN A 119 -16.57 -3.69 16.11
C GLN A 119 -16.21 -5.11 15.65
N VAL A 120 -15.23 -5.19 14.75
CA VAL A 120 -14.75 -6.47 14.19
C VAL A 120 -13.26 -6.68 14.46
N SER A 121 -12.86 -7.94 14.61
CA SER A 121 -11.50 -8.37 14.94
C SER A 121 -10.51 -8.05 13.82
N ASN A 122 -10.92 -8.24 12.57
CA ASN A 122 -10.17 -7.91 11.36
C ASN A 122 -11.13 -7.59 10.19
N LEU A 123 -10.56 -7.22 9.04
CA LEU A 123 -11.33 -6.77 7.87
C LEU A 123 -11.42 -7.81 6.75
N GLN A 124 -11.11 -9.08 7.02
CA GLN A 124 -11.31 -10.15 6.04
C GLN A 124 -12.81 -10.35 5.77
N LEU A 125 -13.16 -10.81 4.57
CA LEU A 125 -14.55 -11.00 4.15
C LEU A 125 -15.33 -11.88 5.13
N LYS A 126 -14.79 -13.05 5.47
CA LYS A 126 -15.43 -14.01 6.37
C LYS A 126 -15.64 -13.44 7.78
N THR A 127 -14.66 -12.70 8.30
CA THR A 127 -14.79 -12.01 9.60
C THR A 127 -15.90 -10.96 9.56
N LEU A 128 -15.96 -10.15 8.50
CA LEU A 128 -17.03 -9.18 8.32
C LEU A 128 -18.40 -9.87 8.15
N ALA A 129 -18.46 -11.01 7.47
CA ALA A 129 -19.70 -11.76 7.34
C ALA A 129 -20.18 -12.26 8.72
N THR A 130 -19.30 -12.86 9.51
CA THR A 130 -19.64 -13.38 10.84
C THR A 130 -19.94 -12.26 11.83
N GLU A 131 -19.02 -11.33 12.03
CA GLU A 131 -19.08 -10.37 13.15
C GLU A 131 -19.91 -9.13 12.80
N LEU A 132 -19.93 -8.70 11.54
CA LEU A 132 -20.67 -7.50 11.12
C LEU A 132 -22.09 -7.81 10.61
N CYS A 133 -22.27 -8.99 10.01
CA CYS A 133 -23.52 -9.41 9.38
C CYS A 133 -24.18 -10.63 10.05
N ASN A 134 -23.59 -11.15 11.14
CA ASN A 134 -24.13 -12.24 11.96
C ASN A 134 -24.37 -13.56 11.20
N PHE A 135 -23.55 -13.87 10.18
CA PHE A 135 -23.58 -15.21 9.56
C PHE A 135 -22.99 -16.25 10.51
N SER A 136 -23.75 -17.31 10.78
CA SER A 136 -23.24 -18.52 11.44
C SER A 136 -22.56 -19.45 10.43
N ASP A 137 -21.70 -20.34 10.92
CA ASP A 137 -21.16 -21.48 10.15
C ASP A 137 -20.39 -21.08 8.88
N VAL A 138 -19.67 -19.96 8.95
CA VAL A 138 -18.84 -19.43 7.85
C VAL A 138 -17.61 -20.33 7.65
N ASP A 139 -17.65 -21.12 6.58
CA ASP A 139 -16.54 -21.98 6.16
C ASP A 139 -15.31 -21.16 5.76
N LYS A 140 -14.15 -21.51 6.33
CA LYS A 140 -12.84 -20.91 6.10
C LYS A 140 -11.82 -21.91 5.53
N GLU A 141 -12.17 -23.18 5.45
CA GLU A 141 -11.22 -24.27 5.18
C GLU A 141 -10.93 -24.44 3.68
N GLU A 142 -11.93 -24.17 2.82
CA GLU A 142 -11.82 -24.39 1.38
C GLU A 142 -11.05 -23.30 0.62
N GLN A 143 -10.66 -22.20 1.28
CA GLN A 143 -9.84 -21.13 0.66
C GLN A 143 -8.48 -21.68 0.17
N GLY A 144 -7.92 -22.67 0.86
CA GLY A 144 -6.66 -23.32 0.49
C GLY A 144 -6.84 -24.62 -0.31
N SER A 145 -8.05 -24.93 -0.78
CA SER A 145 -8.34 -26.15 -1.52
C SER A 145 -7.67 -26.17 -2.92
N ASP A 146 -7.53 -27.35 -3.50
CA ASP A 146 -7.04 -27.50 -4.87
C ASP A 146 -8.13 -27.10 -5.87
N TRP A 147 -8.12 -25.82 -6.26
CA TRP A 147 -9.01 -25.27 -7.27
C TRP A 147 -8.62 -25.67 -8.70
N GLY A 148 -7.49 -26.35 -8.93
CA GLY A 148 -7.10 -26.88 -10.24
C GLY A 148 -7.78 -28.23 -10.57
N ARG A 149 -8.28 -28.93 -9.56
CA ARG A 149 -8.92 -30.24 -9.72
C ARG A 149 -10.32 -30.12 -10.31
N ARG A 150 -10.69 -31.07 -11.18
CA ARG A 150 -12.06 -31.25 -11.69
C ARG A 150 -12.55 -32.70 -11.54
N PRO A 151 -13.87 -32.93 -11.34
CA PRO A 151 -14.88 -31.90 -11.07
C PRO A 151 -14.66 -31.23 -9.71
N LEU A 152 -15.12 -29.99 -9.54
CA LEU A 152 -15.12 -29.33 -8.23
C LEU A 152 -16.03 -30.10 -7.28
N THR A 153 -15.61 -30.19 -6.01
CA THR A 153 -16.43 -30.86 -5.00
C THR A 153 -17.66 -30.01 -4.62
N GLN A 154 -18.69 -30.65 -4.08
CA GLN A 154 -19.87 -29.92 -3.61
C GLN A 154 -19.53 -28.90 -2.51
N LYS A 155 -18.50 -29.17 -1.70
CA LYS A 155 -17.99 -28.24 -0.69
C LYS A 155 -17.36 -27.00 -1.33
N GLN A 156 -16.46 -27.18 -2.28
CA GLN A 156 -15.85 -26.08 -3.05
C GLN A 156 -16.92 -25.21 -3.74
N LEU A 157 -17.91 -25.83 -4.39
CA LEU A 157 -19.00 -25.09 -5.04
C LEU A 157 -19.84 -24.31 -4.03
N LYS A 158 -20.17 -24.90 -2.88
CA LYS A 158 -20.90 -24.22 -1.81
C LYS A 158 -20.08 -23.06 -1.24
N TYR A 159 -18.80 -23.28 -0.96
CA TYR A 159 -17.89 -22.26 -0.45
C TYR A 159 -17.80 -21.07 -1.42
N ALA A 160 -17.48 -21.34 -2.68
CA ALA A 160 -17.38 -20.34 -3.75
C ALA A 160 -18.68 -19.54 -3.90
N ALA A 161 -19.83 -20.22 -3.82
CA ALA A 161 -21.10 -19.52 -3.90
C ALA A 161 -21.33 -18.58 -2.71
N MET A 162 -21.04 -19.06 -1.49
CA MET A 162 -21.25 -18.29 -0.27
C MET A 162 -20.36 -17.06 -0.19
N ASP A 163 -19.16 -17.04 -0.79
CA ASP A 163 -18.30 -15.85 -0.78
C ASP A 163 -18.97 -14.63 -1.43
N THR A 164 -19.63 -14.82 -2.57
CA THR A 164 -20.38 -13.72 -3.20
C THR A 164 -21.61 -13.29 -2.39
N VAL A 165 -22.24 -14.21 -1.64
CA VAL A 165 -23.36 -13.91 -0.73
C VAL A 165 -22.89 -13.10 0.48
N TYR A 166 -21.80 -13.52 1.12
CA TYR A 166 -21.15 -12.79 2.20
C TYR A 166 -20.74 -11.39 1.74
N LEU A 167 -20.14 -11.32 0.56
CA LEU A 167 -19.70 -10.07 -0.06
C LEU A 167 -20.86 -9.10 -0.28
N ALA A 168 -22.03 -9.59 -0.70
CA ALA A 168 -23.21 -8.76 -0.87
C ALA A 168 -23.78 -8.25 0.46
N ALA A 169 -23.89 -9.12 1.46
CA ALA A 169 -24.36 -8.73 2.79
C ALA A 169 -23.43 -7.71 3.45
N VAL A 170 -22.12 -7.96 3.41
CA VAL A 170 -21.09 -7.03 3.90
C VAL A 170 -21.16 -5.71 3.15
N HIS A 171 -21.33 -5.74 1.83
CA HIS A 171 -21.48 -4.52 1.03
C HIS A 171 -22.68 -3.68 1.52
N GLN A 172 -23.87 -4.28 1.64
CA GLN A 172 -25.07 -3.59 2.11
C GLN A 172 -24.89 -3.04 3.52
N ARG A 173 -24.28 -3.82 4.42
CA ARG A 173 -24.04 -3.41 5.80
C ARG A 173 -23.10 -2.21 5.88
N LEU A 174 -21.99 -2.22 5.14
CA LEU A 174 -21.06 -1.09 5.05
C LEU A 174 -21.72 0.17 4.45
N LEU A 175 -22.63 0.01 3.49
CA LEU A 175 -23.43 1.13 2.96
C LEU A 175 -24.37 1.71 4.04
N ALA A 176 -24.99 0.85 4.86
CA ALA A 176 -25.84 1.29 5.96
C ALA A 176 -25.04 2.05 7.04
N PHE A 177 -23.85 1.59 7.40
CA PHE A 177 -22.94 2.33 8.30
C PHE A 177 -22.56 3.70 7.74
N SER A 178 -22.30 3.77 6.43
CA SER A 178 -21.98 5.02 5.75
C SER A 178 -23.16 6.00 5.73
N LYS A 179 -24.40 5.53 5.87
CA LYS A 179 -25.62 6.35 5.98
C LYS A 179 -25.99 6.69 7.43
N ALA A 180 -25.76 5.79 8.38
CA ALA A 180 -26.10 5.99 9.80
C ALA A 180 -25.20 7.05 10.47
N ASN A 181 -23.93 7.14 10.07
CA ASN A 181 -23.02 8.21 10.52
C ASN A 181 -23.26 9.58 9.85
N VAL A 182 -24.38 9.73 9.10
CA VAL A 182 -24.84 10.99 8.50
C VAL A 182 -25.92 11.68 9.36
N LEU A 183 -26.42 11.02 10.42
CA LEU A 183 -27.41 11.60 11.35
C LEU A 183 -26.76 12.46 12.46
N THR A 184 -26.10 13.55 12.05
CA THR A 184 -26.01 14.82 12.79
C THR A 184 -26.15 15.93 11.75
N PRO A 185 -27.09 16.87 11.93
CA PRO A 185 -27.93 17.32 10.83
C PRO A 185 -27.25 18.38 9.97
N VAL A 186 -27.25 18.18 8.65
CA VAL A 186 -27.37 19.27 7.68
C VAL A 186 -28.49 18.90 6.72
N ILE A 187 -29.45 19.81 6.62
CA ILE A 187 -30.68 19.74 5.85
C ILE A 187 -30.38 19.36 4.39
N GLU A 188 -30.94 18.24 3.95
CA GLU A 188 -31.01 17.87 2.53
C GLU A 188 -32.00 18.80 1.81
N VAL A 189 -31.51 19.51 0.79
CA VAL A 189 -32.35 20.04 -0.29
C VAL A 189 -31.94 19.31 -1.57
N ALA A 190 -32.97 18.88 -2.30
CA ALA A 190 -32.96 18.08 -3.52
C ALA A 190 -32.10 18.69 -4.67
N PRO A 191 -31.84 17.93 -5.75
CA PRO A 191 -30.64 18.06 -6.55
C PRO A 191 -30.69 19.28 -7.46
N SER A 192 -29.85 20.26 -7.18
CA SER A 192 -29.35 21.20 -8.17
C SER A 192 -27.85 20.99 -8.35
N SER A 193 -27.43 21.08 -9.59
CA SER A 193 -26.06 20.94 -10.07
C SER A 193 -25.11 21.90 -9.36
N THR A 194 -24.38 21.40 -8.35
CA THR A 194 -23.01 21.79 -7.91
C THR A 194 -22.72 21.08 -6.57
N GLN A 195 -21.96 19.99 -6.58
CA GLN A 195 -21.48 19.37 -5.34
C GLN A 195 -20.51 20.33 -4.62
N PRO A 196 -20.67 20.62 -3.31
CA PRO A 196 -19.64 21.28 -2.53
C PRO A 196 -18.41 20.37 -2.45
N VAL A 197 -17.23 20.91 -2.69
CA VAL A 197 -15.97 20.16 -2.68
C VAL A 197 -15.57 19.90 -1.23
N GLU A 198 -15.74 18.66 -0.74
CA GLU A 198 -15.32 18.29 0.62
C GLU A 198 -13.79 18.43 0.76
N LYS A 199 -13.34 19.20 1.77
CA LYS A 199 -11.93 19.24 2.18
C LYS A 199 -11.44 17.81 2.49
N PRO A 200 -10.18 17.44 2.16
CA PRO A 200 -9.67 16.10 2.43
C PRO A 200 -9.68 15.80 3.94
N LYS A 201 -10.34 14.71 4.33
CA LYS A 201 -10.47 14.29 5.74
C LYS A 201 -9.13 13.87 6.37
N SER A 202 -8.17 13.44 5.56
CA SER A 202 -6.82 13.11 6.00
C SER A 202 -5.79 13.18 4.86
N LEU A 203 -4.54 13.44 5.21
CA LEU A 203 -3.39 13.38 4.30
C LEU A 203 -2.32 12.41 4.80
N THR A 204 -1.29 12.17 3.98
CA THR A 204 -0.15 11.30 4.32
C THR A 204 1.16 12.04 4.05
N PRO A 205 2.27 11.68 4.75
CA PRO A 205 3.59 12.23 4.46
C PRO A 205 4.01 12.08 2.99
N ASN A 206 3.60 10.99 2.32
CA ASN A 206 3.86 10.80 0.88
C ASN A 206 3.11 11.81 0.01
N LYS A 207 1.86 12.17 0.35
CA LYS A 207 1.13 13.23 -0.35
C LYS A 207 1.74 14.60 -0.09
N LEU A 208 2.24 14.83 1.12
CA LEU A 208 2.95 16.06 1.46
C LEU A 208 4.24 16.19 0.64
N ARG A 209 5.06 15.14 0.58
CA ARG A 209 6.24 15.07 -0.30
C ARG A 209 5.88 15.42 -1.74
N LEU A 210 4.84 14.79 -2.28
CA LEU A 210 4.36 15.05 -3.64
C LEU A 210 3.90 16.50 -3.84
N ALA A 211 3.32 17.13 -2.82
CA ALA A 211 2.91 18.53 -2.85
C ALA A 211 4.09 19.51 -2.83
N PHE A 212 5.24 19.11 -2.28
CA PHE A 212 6.49 19.85 -2.44
C PHE A 212 7.06 19.65 -3.85
N GLU A 213 7.12 18.40 -4.33
CA GLU A 213 7.64 18.09 -5.67
C GLU A 213 6.82 18.76 -6.79
N CYS A 214 5.49 18.58 -6.80
CA CYS A 214 4.60 19.16 -7.80
C CYS A 214 3.12 19.18 -7.35
N PRO A 215 2.55 20.36 -7.01
CA PRO A 215 1.14 20.50 -6.63
C PRO A 215 0.14 20.04 -7.70
N ARG A 216 0.46 20.24 -8.99
CA ARG A 216 -0.36 19.69 -10.09
C ARG A 216 -0.36 18.17 -10.11
N LEU A 217 0.78 17.52 -9.86
CA LEU A 217 0.84 16.05 -9.83
C LEU A 217 0.08 15.50 -8.61
N LEU A 218 0.17 16.15 -7.46
CA LEU A 218 -0.67 15.85 -6.30
C LEU A 218 -2.15 15.92 -6.67
N TYR A 219 -2.59 17.00 -7.32
CA TYR A 219 -3.97 17.17 -7.74
C TYR A 219 -4.41 16.06 -8.70
N LEU A 220 -3.62 15.80 -9.74
CA LEU A 220 -3.95 14.78 -10.75
C LEU A 220 -4.05 13.40 -10.14
N ASN A 221 -3.10 13.02 -9.28
CA ASN A 221 -3.14 11.76 -8.57
C ASN A 221 -4.35 11.65 -7.64
N HIS A 222 -4.72 12.72 -6.95
CA HIS A 222 -5.86 12.73 -6.05
C HIS A 222 -7.19 12.53 -6.81
N HIS A 223 -7.41 13.28 -7.89
CA HIS A 223 -8.69 13.29 -8.60
C HIS A 223 -8.80 12.21 -9.67
N PHE A 224 -7.68 11.80 -10.26
CA PHE A 224 -7.69 10.91 -11.42
C PHE A 224 -6.75 9.71 -11.29
N GLY A 225 -6.09 9.52 -10.16
CA GLY A 225 -5.09 8.46 -9.97
C GLY A 225 -3.86 8.62 -10.87
N GLY A 226 -3.20 7.50 -11.17
CA GLY A 226 -1.97 7.46 -11.97
C GLY A 226 -0.68 7.55 -11.16
N SER A 227 0.44 7.27 -11.83
CA SER A 227 1.77 7.26 -11.21
C SER A 227 2.20 8.64 -10.71
N THR A 228 2.98 8.67 -9.64
CA THR A 228 3.51 9.89 -9.00
C THR A 228 5.03 9.89 -8.91
N LEU A 229 5.69 8.88 -9.45
CA LEU A 229 7.14 8.73 -9.34
C LEU A 229 7.83 9.45 -10.50
N PHE A 230 8.69 10.40 -10.16
CA PHE A 230 9.63 11.03 -11.10
C PHE A 230 10.81 10.08 -11.29
N LEU A 231 10.81 9.33 -12.39
CA LEU A 231 11.85 8.36 -12.70
C LEU A 231 12.88 8.99 -13.62
N GLN A 232 14.16 8.95 -13.23
CA GLN A 232 15.27 9.50 -14.02
C GLN A 232 15.94 8.48 -14.94
N THR A 233 15.69 7.18 -14.76
CA THR A 233 16.34 6.09 -15.51
C THR A 233 15.36 4.92 -15.80
N GLU A 234 15.65 4.16 -16.87
CA GLU A 234 14.88 2.97 -17.29
C GLU A 234 15.14 1.73 -16.40
N ASP A 235 16.17 1.76 -15.54
CA ASP A 235 16.56 0.67 -14.62
C ASP A 235 15.66 0.59 -13.38
N VAL A 236 14.33 0.58 -13.56
CA VAL A 236 13.40 0.52 -12.42
C VAL A 236 13.25 -0.92 -11.97
N ILE A 237 14.09 -1.32 -11.01
CA ILE A 237 13.83 -2.48 -10.18
C ILE A 237 12.51 -2.21 -9.45
N ASP A 238 11.61 -3.19 -9.46
CA ASP A 238 10.37 -3.15 -8.69
C ASP A 238 10.69 -2.95 -7.19
N ILE A 239 10.44 -1.72 -6.74
CA ILE A 239 10.76 -1.19 -5.41
C ILE A 239 10.07 -2.01 -4.30
N SER A 240 8.97 -2.71 -4.62
CA SER A 240 8.25 -3.52 -3.64
C SER A 240 9.09 -4.66 -3.07
N GLN A 241 10.09 -5.15 -3.82
CA GLN A 241 10.93 -6.26 -3.38
C GLN A 241 12.14 -5.80 -2.56
N PHE A 242 12.54 -4.53 -2.69
CA PHE A 242 13.67 -3.97 -1.95
C PHE A 242 13.36 -3.83 -0.45
N HIS A 243 12.20 -3.26 -0.09
CA HIS A 243 11.79 -3.17 1.31
C HIS A 243 11.71 -4.54 1.97
N ASN A 244 11.27 -5.58 1.24
CA ASN A 244 11.27 -6.96 1.75
C ASN A 244 12.68 -7.47 2.08
N LEU A 245 13.69 -7.16 1.25
CA LEU A 245 15.08 -7.55 1.52
C LEU A 245 15.62 -6.86 2.78
N VAL A 246 15.28 -5.59 3.00
CA VAL A 246 15.70 -4.89 4.22
C VAL A 246 14.96 -5.44 5.45
N ASP A 247 13.67 -5.73 5.31
CA ASP A 247 12.88 -6.36 6.38
C ASP A 247 13.47 -7.73 6.77
N GLU A 248 13.85 -8.56 5.80
CA GLU A 248 14.54 -9.85 6.04
C GLU A 248 15.90 -9.66 6.71
N LEU A 249 16.69 -8.65 6.33
CA LEU A 249 17.97 -8.34 6.99
C LEU A 249 17.77 -8.01 8.47
N ILE A 250 16.84 -7.11 8.79
CA ILE A 250 16.59 -6.69 10.18
C ILE A 250 15.98 -7.83 10.99
N ASN A 251 15.05 -8.59 10.41
CA ASN A 251 14.50 -9.79 11.05
C ASN A 251 15.59 -10.85 11.31
N LEU A 252 16.57 -10.98 10.40
CA LEU A 252 17.69 -11.89 10.58
C LEU A 252 18.60 -11.44 11.74
N LEU A 253 18.88 -10.13 11.85
CA LEU A 253 19.64 -9.55 12.95
C LEU A 253 18.94 -9.80 14.30
N LEU A 254 17.62 -9.57 14.38
CA LEU A 254 16.85 -9.68 15.62
C LEU A 254 16.66 -11.12 16.13
N ASN A 255 16.69 -12.13 15.26
CA ASN A 255 16.17 -13.48 15.59
C ASN A 255 17.22 -14.60 15.51
N LYS A 256 18.51 -14.30 15.42
CA LYS A 256 19.55 -15.34 15.24
C LYS A 256 20.73 -15.19 16.19
N PRO A 257 21.09 -16.24 16.96
CA PRO A 257 22.19 -16.19 17.93
C PRO A 257 23.56 -15.90 17.29
N ASP A 258 23.76 -16.31 16.03
CA ASP A 258 25.04 -16.11 15.34
C ASP A 258 25.45 -14.64 15.20
N PHE A 259 24.48 -13.70 15.23
CA PHE A 259 24.78 -12.27 15.17
C PHE A 259 25.18 -11.71 16.53
N ILE A 260 24.60 -12.21 17.63
CA ILE A 260 25.00 -11.86 18.99
C ILE A 260 26.48 -12.21 19.21
N GLU A 261 26.91 -13.35 18.68
CA GLU A 261 28.31 -13.79 18.79
C GLU A 261 29.31 -12.83 18.14
N LEU A 262 28.90 -12.09 17.10
CA LEU A 262 29.74 -11.05 16.47
C LEU A 262 30.05 -9.91 17.43
N PHE A 263 29.16 -9.66 18.39
CA PHE A 263 29.28 -8.58 19.35
C PHE A 263 29.77 -9.05 20.73
N ARG A 264 30.22 -10.30 20.90
CA ARG A 264 30.79 -10.80 22.17
C ARG A 264 32.04 -10.07 22.65
N PRO A 265 33.00 -9.70 21.78
CA PRO A 265 34.16 -8.91 22.20
C PRO A 265 33.76 -7.58 22.84
N SER A 266 34.70 -6.96 23.58
CA SER A 266 34.45 -5.63 24.13
C SER A 266 34.31 -4.59 23.02
N ALA A 267 33.57 -3.51 23.27
CA ALA A 267 33.28 -2.51 22.24
C ALA A 267 34.55 -1.91 21.60
N SER A 268 35.64 -1.76 22.38
CA SER A 268 36.95 -1.29 21.88
C SER A 268 37.67 -2.26 20.94
N GLU A 269 37.29 -3.54 20.94
CA GLU A 269 37.88 -4.57 20.07
C GLU A 269 37.07 -4.76 18.77
N LEU A 270 35.86 -4.21 18.70
CA LEU A 270 34.99 -4.34 17.54
C LEU A 270 35.45 -3.38 16.42
N VAL A 271 35.63 -3.92 15.23
CA VAL A 271 36.00 -3.16 14.03
C VAL A 271 34.81 -3.16 13.06
N VAL A 272 34.36 -1.96 12.67
CA VAL A 272 33.17 -1.75 11.83
C VAL A 272 33.21 -2.60 10.56
N GLU A 273 34.33 -2.57 9.83
CA GLU A 273 34.48 -3.27 8.56
C GLU A 273 34.38 -4.79 8.75
N GLN A 274 34.93 -5.32 9.84
CA GLN A 274 34.91 -6.75 10.13
C GLN A 274 33.50 -7.22 10.52
N ILE A 275 32.82 -6.46 11.38
CA ILE A 275 31.44 -6.76 11.78
C ILE A 275 30.50 -6.65 10.58
N ALA A 276 30.61 -5.58 9.80
CA ALA A 276 29.84 -5.40 8.58
C ALA A 276 30.09 -6.54 7.58
N HIS A 277 31.34 -6.93 7.36
CA HIS A 277 31.68 -8.06 6.49
C HIS A 277 31.03 -9.36 6.96
N ASN A 278 31.09 -9.66 8.27
CA ASN A 278 30.49 -10.86 8.84
C ASN A 278 28.96 -10.86 8.67
N ILE A 279 28.29 -9.73 8.92
CA ILE A 279 26.84 -9.56 8.68
C ILE A 279 26.52 -9.75 7.20
N GLN A 280 27.30 -9.17 6.30
CA GLN A 280 27.12 -9.32 4.85
C GLN A 280 27.23 -10.79 4.43
N GLN A 281 28.23 -11.53 4.90
CA GLN A 281 28.39 -12.95 4.58
C GLN A 281 27.21 -13.79 5.07
N LEU A 282 26.79 -13.59 6.32
CA LEU A 282 25.64 -14.31 6.88
C LEU A 282 24.35 -14.01 6.14
N TYR A 283 24.08 -12.73 5.86
CA TYR A 283 22.88 -12.31 5.15
C TYR A 283 22.89 -12.78 3.69
N TYR A 284 24.04 -12.71 3.01
CA TYR A 284 24.17 -13.19 1.63
C TYR A 284 23.87 -14.68 1.53
N ASN A 285 24.53 -15.48 2.36
CA ASN A 285 24.42 -16.94 2.30
C ASN A 285 23.03 -17.44 2.70
N ARG A 286 22.35 -16.75 3.63
CA ARG A 286 21.04 -17.21 4.16
C ARG A 286 19.86 -16.71 3.35
N ILE A 287 19.90 -15.48 2.85
CA ILE A 287 18.74 -14.81 2.25
C ILE A 287 19.04 -14.38 0.82
N PHE A 288 20.04 -13.51 0.64
CA PHE A 288 20.20 -12.81 -0.63
C PHE A 288 20.58 -13.74 -1.78
N TYR A 289 21.42 -14.76 -1.56
CA TYR A 289 21.85 -15.68 -2.61
C TYR A 289 20.69 -16.51 -3.17
N ALA A 290 19.86 -17.09 -2.30
CA ALA A 290 18.68 -17.85 -2.72
C ALA A 290 17.68 -16.95 -3.48
N TYR A 291 17.51 -15.71 -3.00
CA TYR A 291 16.69 -14.71 -3.68
C TYR A 291 17.25 -14.35 -5.08
N LEU A 292 18.56 -14.11 -5.18
CA LEU A 292 19.25 -13.81 -6.44
C LEU A 292 19.08 -14.96 -7.44
N GLN A 293 19.34 -16.21 -7.03
CA GLN A 293 19.16 -17.40 -7.88
C GLN A 293 17.72 -17.51 -8.37
N LYS A 294 16.74 -17.39 -7.46
CA LYS A 294 15.32 -17.47 -7.81
C LYS A 294 14.92 -16.36 -8.80
N ALA A 295 15.33 -15.12 -8.57
CA ALA A 295 15.01 -14.01 -9.45
C ALA A 295 15.66 -14.16 -10.84
N THR A 296 16.93 -14.54 -10.88
CA THR A 296 17.70 -14.69 -12.14
C THR A 296 17.32 -15.93 -12.95
N SER A 297 16.81 -16.97 -12.30
CA SER A 297 16.22 -18.12 -13.01
C SER A 297 14.93 -17.77 -13.75
N LYS A 298 14.18 -16.80 -13.24
CA LYS A 298 12.94 -16.29 -13.86
C LYS A 298 13.22 -15.28 -14.97
N ASP A 299 14.15 -14.35 -14.71
CA ASP A 299 14.60 -13.37 -15.69
C ASP A 299 16.07 -13.06 -15.47
N SER A 300 16.91 -13.51 -16.41
CA SER A 300 18.35 -13.31 -16.36
C SER A 300 18.75 -11.84 -16.43
N LYS A 301 17.88 -10.95 -16.94
CA LYS A 301 18.12 -9.50 -16.99
C LYS A 301 18.12 -8.86 -15.60
N LEU A 302 17.55 -9.50 -14.59
CA LEU A 302 17.55 -9.00 -13.21
C LEU A 302 18.89 -9.13 -12.49
N ALA A 303 19.86 -9.88 -13.04
CA ALA A 303 21.15 -10.11 -12.40
C ALA A 303 21.91 -8.80 -12.10
N GLN A 304 22.06 -7.93 -13.10
CA GLN A 304 22.78 -6.66 -12.95
C GLN A 304 22.06 -5.67 -12.01
N PRO A 305 20.74 -5.44 -12.16
CA PRO A 305 20.00 -4.62 -11.21
C PRO A 305 20.09 -5.12 -9.76
N LEU A 306 19.96 -6.44 -9.54
CA LEU A 306 20.08 -7.02 -8.19
C LEU A 306 21.49 -6.92 -7.61
N LEU A 307 22.53 -7.01 -8.44
CA LEU A 307 23.89 -6.75 -7.99
C LEU A 307 24.05 -5.30 -7.49
N LYS A 308 23.45 -4.31 -8.18
CA LYS A 308 23.44 -2.92 -7.69
C LYS A 308 22.71 -2.80 -6.34
N VAL A 309 21.60 -3.52 -6.14
CA VAL A 309 20.88 -3.56 -4.86
C VAL A 309 21.76 -4.16 -3.78
N TRP A 310 22.46 -5.26 -4.07
CA TRP A 310 23.42 -5.87 -3.14
C TRP A 310 24.50 -4.89 -2.70
N GLU A 311 25.11 -4.16 -3.64
CA GLU A 311 26.12 -3.15 -3.32
C GLU A 311 25.57 -2.06 -2.39
N GLY A 312 24.33 -1.63 -2.57
CA GLY A 312 23.68 -0.69 -1.66
C GLY A 312 23.36 -1.30 -0.29
N LEU A 313 22.91 -2.56 -0.22
CA LEU A 313 22.68 -3.27 1.03
C LEU A 313 23.96 -3.48 1.84
N LYS A 314 25.10 -3.76 1.19
CA LYS A 314 26.40 -3.84 1.88
C LYS A 314 26.75 -2.54 2.59
N LYS A 315 26.52 -1.40 1.95
CA LYS A 315 26.75 -0.08 2.54
C LYS A 315 25.77 0.23 3.67
N LEU A 316 24.51 -0.15 3.53
CA LEU A 316 23.54 -0.08 4.62
C LEU A 316 23.98 -0.89 5.85
N ILE A 317 24.48 -2.11 5.62
CA ILE A 317 25.00 -2.97 6.68
C ILE A 317 26.20 -2.33 7.41
N ILE A 318 27.04 -1.57 6.70
CA ILE A 318 28.12 -0.80 7.33
C ILE A 318 27.55 0.23 8.30
N SER A 319 26.57 1.04 7.88
CA SER A 319 25.91 2.02 8.76
C SER A 319 25.25 1.35 9.98
N PHE A 320 24.66 0.17 9.83
CA PHE A 320 24.12 -0.58 10.95
C PHE A 320 25.20 -1.13 11.88
N ALA A 321 26.32 -1.61 11.35
CA ALA A 321 27.44 -2.07 12.16
C ALA A 321 28.04 -0.92 12.99
N GLU A 322 28.18 0.28 12.40
CA GLU A 322 28.60 1.49 13.12
C GLU A 322 27.68 1.78 14.31
N LEU A 323 26.37 1.86 14.10
CA LEU A 323 25.40 2.12 15.16
C LEU A 323 25.40 1.04 16.25
N LEU A 324 25.48 -0.24 15.87
CA LEU A 324 25.51 -1.34 16.83
C LEU A 324 26.80 -1.33 17.67
N ILE A 325 27.95 -0.99 17.07
CA ILE A 325 29.21 -0.86 17.81
C ILE A 325 29.17 0.35 18.76
N ILE A 326 28.61 1.48 18.32
CA ILE A 326 28.37 2.64 19.20
C ILE A 326 27.55 2.21 20.41
N ASN A 327 26.42 1.56 20.18
CA ASN A 327 25.51 1.12 21.25
C ASN A 327 26.10 0.02 22.13
N ARG A 328 27.02 -0.82 21.62
CA ARG A 328 27.75 -1.81 22.44
C ARG A 328 28.60 -1.19 23.55
N ASN A 329 28.89 0.11 23.51
CA ASN A 329 29.52 0.81 24.65
C ASN A 329 28.58 0.99 25.86
N TYR A 330 27.27 0.80 25.67
CA TYR A 330 26.24 1.11 26.67
C TYR A 330 25.39 -0.10 27.07
N CYS A 331 25.41 -1.18 26.28
CA CYS A 331 24.68 -2.41 26.54
C CYS A 331 25.53 -3.65 26.20
N ASP A 332 25.09 -4.80 26.71
CA ASP A 332 25.76 -6.08 26.48
C ASP A 332 25.51 -6.63 25.06
N ALA A 333 26.20 -7.71 24.71
CA ALA A 333 26.11 -8.32 23.38
C ALA A 333 24.72 -8.90 23.12
N GLU A 334 24.10 -9.43 24.17
CA GLU A 334 22.80 -10.08 24.14
C GLU A 334 21.68 -9.11 23.78
N ASN A 335 21.76 -7.88 24.26
CA ASN A 335 20.68 -6.91 24.13
C ASN A 335 20.93 -5.85 23.06
N VAL A 336 22.18 -5.65 22.58
CA VAL A 336 22.48 -4.52 21.68
C VAL A 336 21.59 -4.45 20.45
N ILE A 337 21.29 -5.58 19.81
CA ILE A 337 20.49 -5.57 18.58
C ILE A 337 19.04 -5.21 18.90
N SER A 338 18.45 -5.84 19.93
CA SER A 338 17.07 -5.60 20.34
C SER A 338 16.83 -4.23 20.96
N GLU A 339 17.85 -3.67 21.63
CA GLU A 339 17.78 -2.32 22.20
C GLU A 339 18.09 -1.24 21.16
N THR A 340 18.86 -1.57 20.11
CA THR A 340 19.10 -0.66 18.98
C THR A 340 17.88 -0.59 18.08
N PHE A 341 17.29 -1.71 17.67
CA PHE A 341 16.17 -1.77 16.73
C PHE A 341 14.83 -1.90 17.49
N ILE A 342 14.05 -0.81 17.54
CA ILE A 342 12.80 -0.78 18.30
C ILE A 342 11.68 -1.47 17.51
N VAL A 343 11.19 -2.59 18.03
CA VAL A 343 10.12 -3.41 17.42
C VAL A 343 8.75 -3.00 17.97
N GLU A 344 7.95 -2.30 17.16
CA GLU A 344 6.61 -1.84 17.55
C GLU A 344 5.64 -1.63 16.37
N ASP A 345 4.37 -1.26 16.64
CA ASP A 345 3.46 -0.84 15.56
C ASP A 345 3.91 0.51 14.99
N ARG A 346 4.40 0.46 13.75
CA ARG A 346 4.98 1.60 13.03
C ARG A 346 3.96 2.62 12.52
N LYS A 347 2.69 2.53 12.92
CA LYS A 347 1.64 3.45 12.49
C LYS A 347 1.70 4.76 13.27
N LEU A 348 1.54 5.86 12.54
CA LEU A 348 1.50 7.21 13.09
C LEU A 348 0.21 7.91 12.69
N GLU A 349 -0.31 8.68 13.62
CA GLU A 349 -1.46 9.55 13.45
C GLU A 349 -1.24 10.82 14.26
N HIS A 350 -1.52 11.97 13.65
CA HIS A 350 -1.52 13.25 14.35
C HIS A 350 -2.50 14.23 13.70
N TYR A 351 -3.05 15.14 14.49
CA TYR A 351 -3.90 16.24 14.01
C TYR A 351 -3.11 17.53 14.04
N PHE A 352 -2.80 18.07 12.88
CA PHE A 352 -2.11 19.35 12.75
C PHE A 352 -3.12 20.50 12.82
N ASN A 353 -2.85 21.50 13.66
CA ASN A 353 -3.57 22.77 13.63
C ASN A 353 -3.11 23.57 12.41
N LEU A 354 -4.05 24.04 11.60
CA LEU A 354 -3.80 24.85 10.41
C LEU A 354 -3.94 26.36 10.73
N PRO A 355 -3.38 27.25 9.90
CA PRO A 355 -3.51 28.70 10.09
C PRO A 355 -4.97 29.20 10.12
N ASP A 356 -5.89 28.56 9.40
CA ASP A 356 -7.34 28.83 9.46
C ASP A 356 -8.04 28.32 10.73
N ASN A 357 -7.28 27.87 11.74
CA ASN A 357 -7.74 27.22 12.98
C ASN A 357 -8.49 25.90 12.79
N SER A 358 -8.52 25.34 11.57
CA SER A 358 -9.00 23.98 11.36
C SER A 358 -7.93 22.95 11.73
N GLN A 359 -8.35 21.70 11.90
CA GLN A 359 -7.43 20.59 12.11
C GLN A 359 -7.42 19.67 10.91
N LEU A 360 -6.23 19.18 10.56
CA LEU A 360 -6.06 18.18 9.52
C LEU A 360 -5.33 16.96 10.05
N ARG A 361 -6.00 15.82 9.94
CA ARG A 361 -5.45 14.51 10.26
C ARG A 361 -4.36 14.13 9.26
N VAL A 362 -3.19 13.77 9.75
CA VAL A 362 -2.11 13.16 8.95
C VAL A 362 -1.85 11.76 9.47
N LEU A 363 -1.81 10.80 8.54
CA LEU A 363 -1.63 9.38 8.80
C LEU A 363 -0.38 8.87 8.07
N GLY A 364 0.42 8.05 8.73
CA GLY A 364 1.65 7.54 8.16
C GLY A 364 2.04 6.17 8.71
N ARG A 365 3.00 5.54 8.05
CA ARG A 365 3.73 4.39 8.56
C ARG A 365 5.19 4.60 8.19
N TYR A 366 6.07 4.64 9.18
CA TYR A 366 7.51 4.76 8.95
C TYR A 366 8.12 3.38 8.73
N ASP A 367 9.34 3.34 8.16
CA ASP A 367 10.02 2.08 7.92
C ASP A 367 10.60 1.53 9.23
N TYR A 368 11.54 2.19 9.91
CA TYR A 368 12.10 1.68 11.16
C TYR A 368 12.38 2.78 12.19
N LEU A 369 12.55 2.37 13.44
CA LEU A 369 12.97 3.23 14.54
C LEU A 369 14.15 2.55 15.23
N VAL A 370 15.22 3.30 15.40
CA VAL A 370 16.38 2.87 16.16
C VAL A 370 16.68 3.83 17.29
N PHE A 371 17.43 3.37 18.28
CA PHE A 371 17.94 4.21 19.36
C PHE A 371 19.46 4.30 19.26
N ASN A 372 19.99 5.53 19.34
CA ASN A 372 21.42 5.78 19.48
C ASN A 372 21.69 6.15 20.94
N PHE A 373 22.46 5.32 21.63
CA PHE A 373 22.75 5.48 23.06
C PHE A 373 23.70 6.65 23.34
N ASP A 374 24.70 6.85 22.49
CA ASP A 374 25.68 7.94 22.65
C ASP A 374 25.01 9.31 22.55
N LEU A 375 24.09 9.45 21.59
CA LEU A 375 23.30 10.67 21.42
C LEU A 375 22.06 10.74 22.33
N ASN A 376 21.73 9.64 23.02
CA ASN A 376 20.48 9.47 23.79
C ASN A 376 19.26 9.90 22.96
N ARG A 377 19.13 9.33 21.76
CA ARG A 377 18.23 9.84 20.73
C ARG A 377 17.56 8.73 19.94
N LEU A 378 16.26 8.88 19.73
CA LEU A 378 15.52 8.07 18.77
C LEU A 378 15.83 8.57 17.35
N CYS A 379 16.06 7.65 16.41
CA CYS A 379 16.28 7.97 15.01
C CYS A 379 15.33 7.14 14.15
N LEU A 380 14.47 7.83 13.41
CA LEU A 380 13.60 7.22 12.42
C LEU A 380 14.41 6.91 11.15
N ILE A 381 14.26 5.70 10.63
CA ILE A 381 14.88 5.27 9.38
C ILE A 381 13.81 5.19 8.31
N GLU A 382 14.06 5.81 7.16
CA GLU A 382 13.27 5.68 5.93
C GLU A 382 14.16 5.13 4.81
N PHE A 383 13.68 4.12 4.08
CA PHE A 383 14.39 3.55 2.94
C PHE A 383 13.82 4.03 1.61
N LYS A 384 14.71 4.39 0.70
CA LYS A 384 14.37 4.75 -0.68
C LYS A 384 15.21 3.93 -1.64
N ALA A 385 14.55 3.35 -2.65
CA ALA A 385 15.28 2.64 -3.70
C ALA A 385 16.18 3.59 -4.50
N TYR A 386 15.76 4.84 -4.72
CA TYR A 386 16.46 5.83 -5.53
C TYR A 386 16.56 7.18 -4.80
N GLN A 387 17.45 8.04 -5.29
CA GLN A 387 17.63 9.37 -4.74
C GLN A 387 16.38 10.25 -4.92
N PRO A 388 16.05 11.10 -3.93
CA PRO A 388 14.96 12.05 -4.06
C PRO A 388 15.25 13.04 -5.19
N VAL A 389 14.23 13.33 -5.99
CA VAL A 389 14.30 14.39 -7.02
C VAL A 389 14.21 15.79 -6.42
N ASP A 390 13.78 15.90 -5.16
CA ASP A 390 13.69 17.13 -4.39
C ASP A 390 14.06 16.87 -2.93
N LEU A 391 15.20 17.42 -2.48
CA LEU A 391 15.67 17.28 -1.10
C LEU A 391 14.79 18.03 -0.10
N SER A 392 14.14 19.12 -0.51
CA SER A 392 13.20 19.86 0.35
C SER A 392 11.92 19.05 0.59
N ALA A 393 11.45 18.35 -0.45
CA ALA A 393 10.30 17.45 -0.33
C ALA A 393 10.62 16.25 0.58
N GLN A 394 11.82 15.69 0.46
CA GLN A 394 12.29 14.64 1.37
C GLN A 394 12.36 15.13 2.82
N LEU A 395 13.00 16.28 3.05
CA LEU A 395 13.10 16.89 4.38
C LEU A 395 11.71 17.08 4.99
N ALA A 396 10.75 17.62 4.24
CA ALA A 396 9.37 17.79 4.71
C ALA A 396 8.68 16.45 5.04
N GLN A 397 8.92 15.40 4.25
CA GLN A 397 8.37 14.06 4.50
C GLN A 397 8.83 13.51 5.84
N VAL A 398 10.15 13.50 6.08
CA VAL A 398 10.72 12.94 7.31
C VAL A 398 10.50 13.85 8.52
N ALA A 399 10.44 15.18 8.33
CA ALA A 399 10.08 16.11 9.41
C ALA A 399 8.69 15.81 9.97
N VAL A 400 7.71 15.50 9.12
CA VAL A 400 6.37 15.11 9.58
C VAL A 400 6.39 13.77 10.30
N TYR A 401 7.13 12.78 9.80
CA TYR A 401 7.25 11.51 10.50
C TYR A 401 7.90 11.65 11.88
N SER A 402 9.07 12.28 11.95
CA SER A 402 9.78 12.57 13.20
C SER A 402 8.91 13.36 14.17
N TYR A 403 8.17 14.37 13.69
CA TYR A 403 7.28 15.15 14.54
C TYR A 403 6.13 14.31 15.11
N MET A 404 5.41 13.55 14.28
CA MET A 404 4.33 12.70 14.77
C MET A 404 4.84 11.66 15.77
N LEU A 405 6.03 11.09 15.51
CA LEU A 405 6.63 10.12 16.42
C LEU A 405 7.12 10.78 17.72
N SER A 406 7.67 12.00 17.67
CA SER A 406 8.09 12.74 18.87
C SER A 406 6.91 13.10 19.76
N GLN A 407 5.76 13.43 19.19
CA GLN A 407 4.53 13.65 19.95
C GLN A 407 4.06 12.37 20.67
N ASN A 408 4.16 11.22 19.99
CA ASN A 408 3.77 9.92 20.57
C ASN A 408 4.75 9.46 21.66
N LYS A 409 6.06 9.62 21.42
CA LYS A 409 7.14 9.16 22.30
C LYS A 409 7.48 10.16 23.41
N LYS A 410 7.04 11.42 23.26
CA LYS A 410 7.41 12.55 24.12
C LYS A 410 8.94 12.72 24.22
N ALA A 411 9.63 12.50 23.10
CA ALA A 411 11.09 12.56 23.00
C ALA A 411 11.51 13.06 21.61
N PRO A 412 12.65 13.76 21.49
CA PRO A 412 13.22 14.15 20.19
C PRO A 412 13.49 12.94 19.29
N VAL A 413 13.18 13.08 17.99
CA VAL A 413 13.32 12.00 17.00
C VAL A 413 14.08 12.52 15.78
N ASP A 414 15.34 12.13 15.63
CA ASP A 414 16.12 12.35 14.41
C ASP A 414 15.54 11.53 13.25
N SER A 415 15.98 11.82 12.03
CA SER A 415 15.67 10.99 10.86
C SER A 415 16.90 10.72 10.02
N VAL A 416 17.00 9.50 9.51
CA VAL A 416 17.95 9.13 8.45
C VAL A 416 17.21 8.53 7.26
N VAL A 417 17.59 8.96 6.06
CA VAL A 417 17.07 8.39 4.81
C VAL A 417 18.19 7.68 4.07
N TYR A 418 18.05 6.37 3.91
CA TYR A 418 18.96 5.56 3.12
C TYR A 418 18.41 5.40 1.69
N CYS A 419 19.08 6.05 0.74
CA CYS A 419 18.88 5.79 -0.68
C CYS A 419 19.81 4.65 -1.09
N ILE A 420 19.34 3.63 -1.80
CA ILE A 420 20.17 2.45 -2.13
C ILE A 420 20.80 2.55 -3.51
N LEU A 421 20.14 3.17 -4.49
CA LEU A 421 20.60 3.26 -5.87
C LEU A 421 20.70 4.71 -6.36
N PRO A 422 21.93 5.29 -6.43
CA PRO A 422 23.14 4.83 -5.75
C PRO A 422 23.05 5.06 -4.23
N PHE A 423 23.87 4.31 -3.46
CA PHE A 423 23.85 4.43 -2.01
C PHE A 423 24.18 5.84 -1.55
N LYS A 424 23.29 6.43 -0.75
CA LYS A 424 23.49 7.73 -0.14
C LYS A 424 22.67 7.83 1.14
N GLU A 425 23.31 8.34 2.18
CA GLU A 425 22.69 8.62 3.47
C GLU A 425 22.36 10.10 3.57
N TYR A 426 21.18 10.41 4.12
CA TYR A 426 20.78 11.75 4.49
C TYR A 426 20.32 11.75 5.94
N TYR A 427 21.15 12.29 6.83
CA TYR A 427 20.83 12.45 8.24
C TYR A 427 20.26 13.85 8.51
N TYR A 428 19.26 13.91 9.38
CA TYR A 428 18.57 15.13 9.80
C TYR A 428 18.37 15.08 11.32
N SER A 429 18.93 16.05 12.05
CA SER A 429 18.74 16.13 13.50
C SER A 429 17.34 16.62 13.85
N TRP A 430 16.85 16.26 15.04
CA TRP A 430 15.56 16.73 15.54
C TRP A 430 15.41 18.25 15.47
N GLU A 431 16.45 19.02 15.80
CA GLU A 431 16.41 20.48 15.83
C GLU A 431 16.16 21.07 14.44
N GLN A 432 16.68 20.45 13.40
CA GLN A 432 16.38 20.80 12.02
C GLN A 432 14.93 20.45 11.66
N LEU A 433 14.46 19.27 12.08
CA LEU A 433 13.15 18.74 11.71
C LEU A 433 11.99 19.45 12.42
N GLU A 434 12.15 19.77 13.70
CA GLU A 434 11.15 20.44 14.53
C GLU A 434 10.78 21.80 13.98
N HIS A 435 11.79 22.59 13.58
CA HIS A 435 11.57 23.90 12.96
C HIS A 435 10.72 23.80 11.69
N ILE A 436 11.04 22.84 10.81
CA ILE A 436 10.26 22.59 9.58
C ILE A 436 8.84 22.14 9.92
N ALA A 437 8.68 21.22 10.88
CA ALA A 437 7.40 20.67 11.29
C ALA A 437 6.46 21.75 11.86
N HIS A 438 6.97 22.71 12.63
CA HIS A 438 6.18 23.78 13.21
C HIS A 438 5.86 24.91 12.22
N GLU A 439 6.83 25.36 11.42
CA GLU A 439 6.64 26.57 10.62
C GLU A 439 6.05 26.30 9.23
N LEU A 440 6.54 25.25 8.57
CA LEU A 440 6.28 25.03 7.15
C LEU A 440 5.11 24.09 6.91
N ILE A 441 5.00 23.02 7.71
CA ILE A 441 4.03 21.96 7.46
C ILE A 441 2.58 22.42 7.59
N PRO A 442 2.15 23.15 8.64
CA PRO A 442 0.76 23.62 8.75
C PRO A 442 0.31 24.47 7.55
N ARG A 443 1.16 25.41 7.12
CA ARG A 443 0.89 26.25 5.95
C ARG A 443 0.81 25.43 4.66
N LYS A 444 1.71 24.45 4.49
CA LYS A 444 1.67 23.57 3.32
C LYS A 444 0.43 22.68 3.30
N LEU A 445 0.02 22.16 4.45
CA LEU A 445 -1.20 21.34 4.59
C LEU A 445 -2.46 22.14 4.23
N GLU A 446 -2.54 23.42 4.64
CA GLU A 446 -3.60 24.33 4.24
C GLU A 446 -3.59 24.58 2.71
N GLN A 447 -2.43 24.88 2.13
CA GLN A 447 -2.29 25.01 0.67
C GLN A 447 -2.72 23.74 -0.07
N MET A 448 -2.38 22.56 0.45
CA MET A 448 -2.81 21.29 -0.11
C MET A 448 -4.34 21.15 -0.08
N GLN A 449 -5.02 21.58 0.99
CA GLN A 449 -6.49 21.58 1.01
C GLN A 449 -7.06 22.49 -0.10
N GLN A 450 -6.50 23.68 -0.28
CA GLN A 450 -6.92 24.61 -1.32
C GLN A 450 -6.71 24.01 -2.72
N TRP A 451 -5.53 23.43 -2.98
CA TRP A 451 -5.24 22.79 -4.26
C TRP A 451 -6.16 21.61 -4.52
N LEU A 452 -6.35 20.74 -3.55
CA LEU A 452 -7.17 19.53 -3.71
C LEU A 452 -8.66 19.85 -3.87
N THR A 453 -9.11 21.00 -3.38
CA THR A 453 -10.51 21.46 -3.53
C THR A 453 -10.74 22.34 -4.76
N TRP A 454 -9.68 22.77 -5.45
CA TRP A 454 -9.79 23.55 -6.69
C TRP A 454 -10.52 22.78 -7.80
N ARG A 455 -11.20 23.52 -8.69
CA ARG A 455 -11.92 22.99 -9.86
C ARG A 455 -11.71 23.89 -11.06
N ALA A 456 -11.51 23.31 -12.24
CA ALA A 456 -11.59 24.07 -13.48
C ALA A 456 -13.02 24.61 -13.68
N PRO A 457 -13.20 25.84 -14.20
CA PRO A 457 -12.19 26.78 -14.68
C PRO A 457 -11.84 27.89 -13.66
N LEU A 458 -11.90 27.63 -12.34
CA LEU A 458 -11.61 28.65 -11.33
C LEU A 458 -10.19 29.23 -11.52
N PRO A 459 -9.96 30.52 -11.23
CA PRO A 459 -8.62 31.10 -11.29
C PRO A 459 -7.69 30.43 -10.27
N ASN A 460 -6.38 30.63 -10.45
CA ASN A 460 -5.34 30.11 -9.56
C ASN A 460 -5.36 28.57 -9.41
N PRO A 461 -5.15 27.82 -10.50
CA PRO A 461 -4.99 26.36 -10.40
C PRO A 461 -3.83 26.00 -9.47
N PRO A 462 -3.77 24.75 -8.97
CA PRO A 462 -2.57 24.22 -8.35
C PRO A 462 -1.33 24.59 -9.17
N PRO A 463 -0.31 25.22 -8.56
CA PRO A 463 0.82 25.74 -9.30
C PRO A 463 1.64 24.60 -9.88
N ALA A 464 2.29 24.87 -11.01
CA ALA A 464 3.30 23.95 -11.52
C ALA A 464 4.43 23.79 -10.50
N THR A 465 5.20 22.72 -10.64
CA THR A 465 6.44 22.56 -9.88
C THR A 465 7.37 23.76 -10.10
N ILE A 466 8.06 24.19 -9.05
CA ILE A 466 9.10 25.21 -9.12
C ILE A 466 10.39 24.70 -9.78
N GLN A 467 10.47 23.38 -10.05
CA GLN A 467 11.62 22.72 -10.65
C GLN A 467 11.29 22.29 -12.08
N PRO A 468 11.62 23.08 -13.11
CA PRO A 468 11.14 22.83 -14.49
C PRO A 468 11.55 21.47 -15.06
N HIS A 469 12.71 20.93 -14.63
CA HIS A 469 13.17 19.62 -15.06
C HIS A 469 12.24 18.48 -14.60
N LEU A 470 11.53 18.63 -13.47
CA LEU A 470 10.55 17.63 -13.01
C LEU A 470 9.37 17.51 -13.98
N CYS A 471 9.02 18.57 -14.71
CA CYS A 471 8.01 18.48 -15.76
C CYS A 471 8.43 17.56 -16.92
N GLN A 472 9.72 17.44 -17.22
CA GLN A 472 10.25 16.62 -18.31
C GLN A 472 10.16 15.12 -18.01
N ILE A 473 10.35 14.76 -16.73
CA ILE A 473 10.30 13.38 -16.23
C ILE A 473 8.99 13.07 -15.48
N CYS A 474 7.97 13.92 -15.65
CA CYS A 474 6.69 13.76 -14.96
C CYS A 474 5.90 12.60 -15.58
N PRO A 475 5.49 11.59 -14.79
CA PRO A 475 4.74 10.44 -15.31
C PRO A 475 3.33 10.80 -15.83
N GLN A 476 2.84 12.00 -15.51
CA GLN A 476 1.54 12.51 -15.95
C GLN A 476 1.69 13.81 -16.75
N GLN A 477 2.82 14.02 -17.43
CA GLN A 477 3.13 15.25 -18.16
C GLN A 477 2.02 15.62 -19.16
N GLN A 478 1.64 14.70 -20.05
CA GLN A 478 0.61 14.94 -21.08
C GLN A 478 -0.73 15.34 -20.46
N LYS A 479 -1.15 14.60 -19.42
CA LYS A 479 -2.38 14.90 -18.68
C LYS A 479 -2.33 16.27 -18.01
N CYS A 480 -1.20 16.60 -17.39
CA CYS A 480 -0.97 17.91 -16.77
C CYS A 480 -1.07 19.06 -17.78
N GLN A 481 -0.44 18.92 -18.95
CA GLN A 481 -0.51 19.91 -20.02
C GLN A 481 -1.93 20.06 -20.57
N SER A 482 -2.63 18.95 -20.83
CA SER A 482 -4.01 19.02 -21.34
C SER A 482 -4.99 19.66 -20.36
N TYR A 483 -4.84 19.42 -19.06
CA TYR A 483 -5.79 19.84 -18.04
C TYR A 483 -5.53 21.27 -17.51
N PHE A 484 -4.26 21.67 -17.39
CA PHE A 484 -3.87 22.98 -16.86
C PHE A 484 -3.28 23.93 -17.91
N GLY A 485 -3.01 23.47 -19.14
CA GLY A 485 -2.38 24.26 -20.20
C GLY A 485 -3.32 25.19 -20.97
N GLY A 486 -4.62 25.16 -20.70
CA GLY A 486 -5.64 26.00 -21.36
C GLY A 486 -5.82 27.40 -20.75
N SER A 487 -5.01 27.79 -19.78
CA SER A 487 -5.07 29.12 -19.16
C SER A 487 -3.76 29.86 -19.40
N SER A 488 -3.67 30.47 -20.58
CA SER A 488 -2.74 31.54 -20.93
C SER A 488 -3.44 32.88 -20.81
#